data_AF-A0A5Q4C2N1-F1
#
_entry.id   AF-A0A5Q4C2N1-F1
#
_cell.length_a   1.000
_cell.length_b   1.000
_cell.length_c   1.000
_cell.angle_alpha   90.00
_cell.angle_beta   90.00
_cell.angle_gamma   90.00
#
_symmetry.space_group_name_H-M   'P 1'
#
loop_
_entity.id
_entity.type
_entity.pdbx_description
1 polymer ?
#
loop_
_entity_poly.entity_id
_entity_poly.type
_entity_poly.pdbx_seq_one_letter_code
_entity_poly.pdbx_strand_id
1 'polypeptide(L)'
;MARIVHLYPRFGPFGPVARVLKAICAKIQTPEGHGALCFTSPVSFAAVRTHALHPHRKQHVLVERDLGYRCVDVGDVRLYLVTYPVPKTPGVIGAWQNPGFGVSIRLAEKLLRDLDSLKEVDLEADLPPPSTEYLPEREAHGKLRGRIAGLLRRAATDQENARAESKDVFLYPTGTATIAAVDRTIQEYRPGSVVHLAALDTSTSDRSTQRAWGVFESWLDEEFAAGKGVSYVFAEFPNNPLLASIDIGRLGKLVSADFSAGSFANIDVLSEADILVSSLTNTVLNPLSPQYPALSSLWYETYHNELYVGDAEVLLSNSDDYLPRTAILNRNAAAMAKHLRAHAKDPSTPVARVLYPSLLGDYEVYRAYLREPTPELPEPAAGCLMSVELSSVAAARAFYDRLAFYPGPHLGAHRTLSFAYNLLAFSKHPDEAAYHRSYGILEEVVRISAGLEDVQDLLDTLDDALVAAREAKDRLAEGRRTMEAAAGPGFAA
;
A
#
# COMPACT_ATOMS: atom_id res chain seq x y z
N MET A 1 -8.24 14.58 18.45
CA MET A 1 -8.61 13.14 18.30
C MET A 1 -10.03 12.79 18.74
N ALA A 2 -10.73 13.57 19.59
CA ALA A 2 -12.06 13.23 20.12
C ALA A 2 -13.21 13.06 19.09
N ARG A 3 -12.99 13.33 17.79
CA ARG A 3 -13.96 13.13 16.70
C ARG A 3 -13.73 11.86 15.87
N ILE A 4 -12.62 11.15 16.07
CA ILE A 4 -12.31 9.92 15.33
C ILE A 4 -12.95 8.74 16.06
N VAL A 5 -13.98 8.15 15.45
CA VAL A 5 -14.72 7.00 16.00
C VAL A 5 -14.22 5.65 15.47
N HIS A 6 -13.62 5.64 14.28
CA HIS A 6 -12.99 4.48 13.67
C HIS A 6 -11.67 4.88 13.01
N LEU A 7 -10.66 4.04 13.15
CA LEU A 7 -9.37 4.19 12.50
C LEU A 7 -8.87 2.81 12.09
N TYR A 8 -8.29 2.71 10.90
CA TYR A 8 -7.65 1.48 10.45
C TYR A 8 -6.49 1.14 11.40
N PRO A 9 -6.47 -0.05 12.04
CA PRO A 9 -5.52 -0.36 13.11
C PRO A 9 -4.06 -0.29 12.69
N ARG A 10 -3.75 -0.38 11.39
CA ARG A 10 -2.38 -0.13 10.90
C ARG A 10 -1.85 1.22 11.34
N PHE A 11 -2.68 2.27 11.44
CA PHE A 11 -2.21 3.59 11.90
C PHE A 11 -1.93 3.67 13.40
N GLY A 12 -2.22 2.62 14.15
CA GLY A 12 -1.89 2.47 15.56
C GLY A 12 -2.98 1.71 16.32
N PRO A 13 -2.69 1.27 17.56
CA PRO A 13 -3.69 0.62 18.38
C PRO A 13 -4.93 1.50 18.56
N PHE A 14 -6.06 1.08 18.01
CA PHE A 14 -7.33 1.79 18.07
C PHE A 14 -8.49 0.81 18.35
N GLY A 15 -9.57 1.30 18.95
CA GLY A 15 -10.77 0.49 19.19
C GLY A 15 -10.47 -0.79 19.99
N PRO A 16 -10.89 -1.99 19.54
CA PRO A 16 -10.60 -3.26 20.21
C PRO A 16 -9.10 -3.51 20.45
N VAL A 17 -8.24 -3.12 19.52
CA VAL A 17 -6.78 -3.30 19.64
C VAL A 17 -6.22 -2.47 20.80
N ALA A 18 -6.64 -1.22 20.94
CA ALA A 18 -6.24 -0.38 22.08
C ALA A 18 -6.77 -0.93 23.41
N ARG A 19 -8.02 -1.45 23.43
CA ARG A 19 -8.63 -2.01 24.64
C ARG A 19 -7.89 -3.25 25.11
N VAL A 20 -7.59 -4.19 24.21
CA VAL A 20 -6.88 -5.42 24.60
C VAL A 20 -5.47 -5.13 25.07
N LEU A 21 -4.76 -4.23 24.39
CA LEU A 21 -3.42 -3.84 24.76
C LEU A 21 -3.39 -3.19 26.16
N LYS A 22 -4.32 -2.28 26.45
CA LYS A 22 -4.47 -1.69 27.79
C LYS A 22 -4.75 -2.74 28.85
N ALA A 23 -5.62 -3.70 28.54
CA ALA A 23 -6.00 -4.76 29.47
C ALA A 23 -4.83 -5.73 29.76
N ILE A 24 -4.06 -6.08 28.73
CA ILE A 24 -2.82 -6.85 28.87
C ILE A 24 -1.81 -6.08 29.74
N CYS A 25 -1.52 -4.82 29.42
CA CYS A 25 -0.59 -3.98 30.18
C CYS A 25 -0.96 -3.88 31.67
N ALA A 26 -2.27 -3.81 31.98
CA ALA A 26 -2.75 -3.80 33.35
C ALA A 26 -2.51 -5.15 34.06
N LYS A 27 -2.73 -6.29 33.40
CA LYS A 27 -2.50 -7.62 33.99
C LYS A 27 -1.00 -7.91 34.21
N ILE A 28 -0.13 -7.51 33.28
CA ILE A 28 1.33 -7.69 33.40
C ILE A 28 2.03 -6.57 34.16
N GLN A 29 1.27 -5.65 34.75
CA GLN A 29 1.78 -4.55 35.59
C GLN A 29 2.87 -3.74 34.89
N THR A 30 2.62 -3.34 33.63
CA THR A 30 3.53 -2.44 32.89
C THR A 30 3.78 -1.15 33.70
N PRO A 31 5.01 -0.62 33.75
CA PRO A 31 5.33 0.55 34.57
C PRO A 31 4.43 1.75 34.30
N GLU A 32 4.19 2.57 35.33
CA GLU A 32 3.39 3.77 35.18
C GLU A 32 3.98 4.69 34.09
N GLY A 33 3.10 5.32 33.30
CA GLY A 33 3.50 6.16 32.18
C GLY A 33 4.08 5.41 30.97
N HIS A 34 4.08 4.07 30.97
CA HIS A 34 4.47 3.27 29.81
C HIS A 34 3.26 2.73 29.04
N GLY A 35 3.41 2.62 27.72
CA GLY A 35 2.52 1.91 26.82
C GLY A 35 3.23 0.70 26.23
N ALA A 36 2.59 0.02 25.28
CA ALA A 36 3.18 -1.10 24.56
C ALA A 36 2.72 -1.14 23.10
N LEU A 37 3.49 -1.83 22.26
CA LEU A 37 3.03 -2.38 20.99
C LEU A 37 2.98 -3.91 21.13
N CYS A 38 2.03 -4.58 20.47
CA CYS A 38 1.88 -6.03 20.52
C CYS A 38 1.91 -6.67 19.12
N PHE A 39 2.56 -7.83 19.02
CA PHE A 39 2.79 -8.52 17.76
C PHE A 39 2.61 -10.03 17.94
N THR A 40 2.39 -10.74 16.84
CA THR A 40 2.24 -12.21 16.80
C THR A 40 3.54 -12.94 16.47
N SER A 41 4.63 -12.20 16.26
CA SER A 41 5.90 -12.72 15.74
C SER A 41 7.10 -12.24 16.57
N PRO A 42 8.05 -13.11 16.92
CA PRO A 42 9.23 -12.74 17.72
C PRO A 42 10.16 -11.77 16.98
N VAL A 43 10.14 -11.79 15.64
CA VAL A 43 10.95 -10.89 14.81
C VAL A 43 10.61 -9.42 15.06
N SER A 44 9.41 -9.14 15.58
CA SER A 44 8.97 -7.80 15.96
C SER A 44 9.88 -7.12 17.00
N PHE A 45 10.51 -7.86 17.91
CA PHE A 45 11.42 -7.27 18.89
C PHE A 45 12.62 -6.61 18.23
N ALA A 46 13.29 -7.33 17.33
CA ALA A 46 14.43 -6.82 16.57
C ALA A 46 14.00 -5.68 15.62
N ALA A 47 12.81 -5.79 15.00
CA ALA A 47 12.28 -4.77 14.11
C ALA A 47 11.97 -3.46 14.86
N VAL A 48 11.28 -3.52 16.00
CA VAL A 48 10.98 -2.34 16.83
C VAL A 48 12.25 -1.72 17.37
N ARG A 49 13.19 -2.54 17.86
CA ARG A 49 14.48 -2.07 18.35
C ARG A 49 15.24 -1.31 17.26
N THR A 50 15.41 -1.94 16.09
CA THR A 50 16.11 -1.33 14.95
C THR A 50 15.46 -0.01 14.55
N HIS A 51 14.12 0.03 14.46
CA HIS A 51 13.38 1.24 14.12
C HIS A 51 13.56 2.36 15.15
N ALA A 52 13.34 2.05 16.43
CA ALA A 52 13.28 3.05 17.50
C ALA A 52 14.64 3.67 17.82
N LEU A 53 15.71 2.89 17.68
CA LEU A 53 17.09 3.33 17.94
C LEU A 53 17.74 3.96 16.70
N HIS A 54 17.08 3.97 15.54
CA HIS A 54 17.68 4.47 14.31
C HIS A 54 17.87 6.01 14.36
N PRO A 55 19.05 6.54 13.97
CA PRO A 55 19.31 7.99 13.96
C PRO A 55 18.33 8.80 13.09
N HIS A 56 17.69 8.18 12.08
CA HIS A 56 16.67 8.85 11.26
C HIS A 56 15.41 9.25 12.04
N ARG A 57 15.23 8.77 13.27
CA ARG A 57 14.15 9.24 14.16
C ARG A 57 14.41 10.65 14.71
N LYS A 58 15.61 11.21 14.52
CA LYS A 58 15.98 12.58 14.91
C LYS A 58 15.65 12.84 16.38
N GLN A 59 14.85 13.85 16.69
CA GLN A 59 14.42 14.17 18.06
C GLN A 59 13.57 13.07 18.73
N HIS A 60 13.09 12.08 17.97
CA HIS A 60 12.29 10.97 18.46
C HIS A 60 13.09 9.67 18.63
N VAL A 61 14.42 9.69 18.50
CA VAL A 61 15.24 8.49 18.72
C VAL A 61 15.16 8.02 20.18
N LEU A 62 15.07 6.70 20.37
CA LEU A 62 15.08 6.04 21.69
C LEU A 62 16.46 5.46 21.98
N VAL A 63 16.68 5.13 23.26
CA VAL A 63 17.81 4.32 23.73
C VAL A 63 17.32 2.98 24.26
N GLU A 64 18.22 1.99 24.37
CA GLU A 64 17.87 0.63 24.81
C GLU A 64 17.03 0.59 26.09
N ARG A 65 17.41 1.38 27.11
CA ARG A 65 16.71 1.45 28.41
C ARG A 65 15.28 1.99 28.33
N ASP A 66 14.88 2.58 27.20
CA ASP A 66 13.51 3.03 26.98
C ASP A 66 12.60 1.89 26.51
N LEU A 67 13.16 0.76 26.09
CA LEU A 67 12.44 -0.39 25.58
C LEU A 67 12.43 -1.50 26.63
N GLY A 68 11.25 -2.06 26.88
CA GLY A 68 11.08 -3.30 27.61
C GLY A 68 10.48 -4.35 26.70
N TYR A 69 10.87 -5.60 26.89
CA TYR A 69 10.40 -6.74 26.11
C TYR A 69 9.61 -7.66 27.03
N ARG A 70 8.40 -8.05 26.64
CA ARG A 70 7.51 -8.92 27.42
C ARG A 70 6.85 -9.93 26.49
N CYS A 71 6.63 -11.15 26.96
CA CYS A 71 5.94 -12.19 26.21
C CYS A 71 4.76 -12.69 27.02
N VAL A 72 3.61 -12.87 26.38
CA VAL A 72 2.41 -13.40 27.05
C VAL A 72 1.68 -14.39 26.15
N ASP A 73 1.04 -15.37 26.77
CA ASP A 73 0.08 -16.24 26.12
C ASP A 73 -1.33 -15.83 26.55
N VAL A 74 -2.22 -15.65 25.57
CA VAL A 74 -3.65 -15.37 25.78
C VAL A 74 -4.46 -16.37 24.98
N GLY A 75 -5.04 -17.35 25.67
CA GLY A 75 -5.62 -18.54 25.07
C GLY A 75 -4.55 -19.35 24.36
N ASP A 76 -4.76 -19.57 23.07
CA ASP A 76 -3.86 -20.25 22.13
C ASP A 76 -2.94 -19.29 21.35
N VAL A 77 -2.87 -18.01 21.74
CA VAL A 77 -2.10 -16.99 21.01
C VAL A 77 -0.96 -16.46 21.86
N ARG A 78 0.27 -16.65 21.37
CA ARG A 78 1.48 -15.99 21.91
C ARG A 78 1.60 -14.58 21.35
N LEU A 79 1.84 -13.61 22.22
CA LEU A 79 2.04 -12.21 21.89
C LEU A 79 3.40 -11.71 22.39
N TYR A 80 4.06 -10.96 21.52
CA TYR A 80 5.32 -10.29 21.78
C TYR A 80 5.05 -8.80 21.99
N LEU A 81 5.35 -8.28 23.18
CA LEU A 81 5.11 -6.89 23.54
C LEU A 81 6.41 -6.12 23.70
N VAL A 82 6.46 -4.93 23.10
CA VAL A 82 7.51 -3.95 23.35
C VAL A 82 6.91 -2.78 24.11
N THR A 83 7.31 -2.62 25.38
CA THR A 83 6.87 -1.54 26.27
C THR A 83 7.80 -0.34 26.16
N TYR A 84 7.26 0.87 26.29
CA TYR A 84 8.03 2.12 26.17
C TYR A 84 7.32 3.28 26.88
N PRO A 85 8.03 4.36 27.28
CA PRO A 85 7.39 5.55 27.83
C PRO A 85 6.42 6.20 26.85
N VAL A 86 5.17 6.46 27.25
CA VAL A 86 4.12 7.01 26.37
C VAL A 86 4.56 8.28 25.62
N PRO A 87 5.28 9.26 26.22
CA PRO A 87 5.77 10.44 25.51
C PRO A 87 6.69 10.13 24.32
N LYS A 88 7.28 8.93 24.27
CA LYS A 88 8.17 8.47 23.18
C LYS A 88 7.45 7.72 22.06
N THR A 89 6.12 7.65 22.08
CA THR A 89 5.29 7.05 21.01
C THR A 89 5.72 7.47 19.60
N PRO A 90 6.02 8.76 19.29
CA PRO A 90 6.44 9.15 17.94
C PRO A 90 7.70 8.44 17.42
N GLY A 91 8.58 7.97 18.31
CA GLY A 91 9.80 7.25 17.95
C GLY A 91 9.63 5.75 17.70
N VAL A 92 8.54 5.16 18.20
CA VAL A 92 8.31 3.70 18.18
C VAL A 92 7.17 3.30 17.24
N ILE A 93 6.13 4.15 17.11
CA ILE A 93 4.89 3.78 16.41
C ILE A 93 5.09 3.43 14.93
N GLY A 94 6.14 3.95 14.29
CA GLY A 94 6.47 3.61 12.90
C GLY A 94 6.80 2.12 12.71
N ALA A 95 7.32 1.43 13.73
CA ALA A 95 7.55 -0.02 13.68
C ALA A 95 6.25 -0.83 13.58
N TRP A 96 5.12 -0.24 14.01
CA TRP A 96 3.78 -0.79 13.82
C TRP A 96 3.19 -0.35 12.47
N GLN A 97 3.27 0.95 12.16
CA GLN A 97 2.57 1.56 11.03
C GLN A 97 3.15 1.17 9.67
N ASN A 98 4.48 1.14 9.58
CA ASN A 98 5.18 0.99 8.31
C ASN A 98 5.04 -0.42 7.76
N PRO A 99 5.49 -1.47 8.48
CA PRO A 99 5.31 -2.84 8.00
C PRO A 99 3.87 -3.33 8.21
N GLY A 100 3.09 -2.77 9.14
CA GLY A 100 1.73 -3.26 9.40
C GLY A 100 1.70 -4.64 10.06
N PHE A 101 2.67 -4.96 10.92
CA PHE A 101 2.79 -6.20 11.70
C PHE A 101 1.88 -6.27 12.94
N GLY A 102 1.05 -5.25 13.16
CA GLY A 102 0.18 -5.18 14.33
C GLY A 102 -0.94 -6.22 14.35
N VAL A 103 -1.61 -6.30 15.50
CA VAL A 103 -2.78 -7.16 15.71
C VAL A 103 -4.01 -6.61 14.99
N SER A 104 -4.75 -7.48 14.29
CA SER A 104 -6.01 -7.13 13.62
C SER A 104 -7.15 -6.86 14.61
N ILE A 105 -8.23 -6.22 14.15
CA ILE A 105 -9.42 -5.99 14.98
C ILE A 105 -10.01 -7.32 15.47
N ARG A 106 -10.14 -8.31 14.58
CA ARG A 106 -10.78 -9.59 14.90
C ARG A 106 -9.95 -10.41 15.86
N LEU A 107 -8.63 -10.41 15.70
CA LEU A 107 -7.73 -11.05 16.65
C LEU A 107 -7.81 -10.34 18.01
N ALA A 108 -7.82 -9.00 18.05
CA ALA A 108 -7.98 -8.26 19.30
C ALA A 108 -9.31 -8.56 20.02
N GLU A 109 -10.41 -8.73 19.28
CA GLU A 109 -11.70 -9.12 19.86
C GLU A 109 -11.69 -10.53 20.43
N LYS A 110 -11.00 -11.49 19.78
CA LYS A 110 -10.75 -12.82 20.35
C LYS A 110 -9.94 -12.73 21.64
N LEU A 111 -8.81 -12.02 21.60
CA LEU A 111 -7.92 -11.85 22.75
C LEU A 111 -8.63 -11.19 23.94
N LEU A 112 -9.58 -10.26 23.70
CA LEU A 112 -10.41 -9.69 24.77
C LEU A 112 -11.30 -10.72 25.45
N ARG A 113 -11.85 -11.68 24.71
CA ARG A 113 -12.68 -12.76 25.27
C ARG A 113 -11.86 -13.73 26.10
N ASP A 114 -10.62 -13.98 25.69
CA ASP A 114 -9.74 -14.96 26.32
C ASP A 114 -8.81 -14.36 27.39
N LEU A 115 -8.99 -13.07 27.71
CA LEU A 115 -8.07 -12.29 28.54
C LEU A 115 -7.83 -12.89 29.95
N ASP A 116 -8.80 -13.62 30.50
CA ASP A 116 -8.66 -14.28 31.80
C ASP A 116 -7.68 -15.46 31.80
N SER A 117 -7.37 -16.00 30.62
CA SER A 117 -6.35 -17.03 30.45
C SER A 117 -4.93 -16.49 30.33
N LEU A 118 -4.75 -15.16 30.39
CA LEU A 118 -3.46 -14.50 30.19
C LEU A 118 -2.40 -15.05 31.16
N LYS A 119 -1.27 -15.48 30.60
CA LYS A 119 -0.08 -15.88 31.33
C LYS A 119 1.13 -15.17 30.77
N GLU A 120 1.99 -14.69 31.65
CA GLU A 120 3.28 -14.19 31.23
C GLU A 120 4.23 -15.35 30.95
N VAL A 121 5.03 -15.21 29.90
CA VAL A 121 6.05 -16.18 29.49
C VAL A 121 7.40 -15.57 29.82
N ASP A 122 8.21 -16.31 30.58
CA ASP A 122 9.52 -15.84 31.00
C ASP A 122 10.43 -15.57 29.80
N LEU A 123 11.09 -14.41 29.84
CA LEU A 123 12.11 -14.00 28.89
C LEU A 123 13.47 -14.07 29.58
N GLU A 124 14.35 -14.91 29.09
CA GLU A 124 15.75 -14.93 29.54
C GLU A 124 16.55 -13.90 28.74
N ALA A 125 17.27 -13.02 29.43
CA ALA A 125 17.91 -11.84 28.84
C ALA A 125 18.93 -12.16 27.73
N ASP A 126 19.54 -13.34 27.78
CA ASP A 126 20.59 -13.78 26.85
C ASP A 126 20.12 -14.86 25.86
N LEU A 127 18.82 -15.22 25.87
CA LEU A 127 18.26 -16.18 24.93
C LEU A 127 17.41 -15.50 23.85
N PRO A 128 17.27 -16.14 22.67
CA PRO A 128 16.29 -15.71 21.69
C PRO A 128 14.88 -15.62 22.30
N PRO A 129 14.01 -14.74 21.78
CA PRO A 129 12.62 -14.70 22.21
C PRO A 129 12.00 -16.11 22.13
N PRO A 130 11.18 -16.50 23.12
CA PRO A 130 10.53 -17.80 23.15
C PRO A 130 9.86 -18.08 21.81
N SER A 131 10.06 -19.29 21.28
CA SER A 131 9.46 -19.69 20.01
C SER A 131 7.94 -19.63 20.07
N THR A 132 7.29 -19.53 18.93
CA THR A 132 5.83 -19.59 18.79
C THR A 132 5.50 -20.62 17.74
N GLU A 133 4.36 -21.29 17.89
CA GLU A 133 3.76 -22.08 16.80
C GLU A 133 3.05 -21.18 15.77
N TYR A 134 3.13 -19.86 15.96
CA TYR A 134 2.45 -18.83 15.20
C TYR A 134 0.92 -19.01 15.22
N LEU A 135 0.19 -18.30 14.36
CA LEU A 135 -1.25 -18.51 14.28
C LEU A 135 -1.52 -19.78 13.48
N PRO A 136 -2.38 -20.68 13.97
CA PRO A 136 -2.57 -21.97 13.32
C PRO A 136 -3.21 -21.79 11.95
N GLU A 137 -2.69 -22.52 10.96
CA GLU A 137 -3.37 -22.63 9.67
C GLU A 137 -4.69 -23.41 9.81
N ARG A 138 -5.67 -22.99 9.04
CA ARG A 138 -7.06 -23.48 9.05
C ARG A 138 -7.59 -23.52 7.63
N GLU A 139 -8.73 -24.21 7.43
CA GLU A 139 -9.34 -24.42 6.12
C GLU A 139 -9.52 -23.13 5.29
N ALA A 140 -9.89 -22.02 5.93
CA ALA A 140 -10.07 -20.73 5.28
C ALA A 140 -8.79 -20.23 4.58
N HIS A 141 -7.62 -20.43 5.18
CA HIS A 141 -6.32 -20.06 4.58
C HIS A 141 -6.07 -20.86 3.29
N GLY A 142 -6.30 -22.17 3.34
CA GLY A 142 -6.14 -23.05 2.17
C GLY A 142 -7.09 -22.69 1.03
N LYS A 143 -8.37 -22.43 1.36
CA LYS A 143 -9.37 -21.98 0.37
C LYS A 143 -9.02 -20.62 -0.22
N LEU A 144 -8.52 -19.68 0.58
CA LEU A 144 -8.11 -18.37 0.12
C LEU A 144 -6.91 -18.45 -0.84
N ARG A 145 -5.90 -19.26 -0.53
CA ARG A 145 -4.78 -19.56 -1.46
C ARG A 145 -5.28 -20.16 -2.76
N GLY A 146 -6.20 -21.12 -2.68
CA GLY A 146 -6.84 -21.72 -3.87
C GLY A 146 -7.60 -20.72 -4.72
N ARG A 147 -8.31 -19.78 -4.10
CA ARG A 147 -9.02 -18.68 -4.79
C ARG A 147 -8.05 -17.77 -5.52
N ILE A 148 -6.96 -17.34 -4.86
CA ILE A 148 -5.93 -16.48 -5.46
C ILE A 148 -5.26 -17.18 -6.66
N ALA A 149 -4.82 -18.43 -6.47
CA ALA A 149 -4.23 -19.21 -7.56
C ALA A 149 -5.22 -19.41 -8.73
N GLY A 150 -6.50 -19.64 -8.44
CA GLY A 150 -7.55 -19.72 -9.45
C GLY A 150 -7.72 -18.41 -10.24
N LEU A 151 -7.66 -17.26 -9.56
CA LEU A 151 -7.73 -15.94 -10.22
C LEU A 151 -6.51 -15.66 -11.10
N LEU A 152 -5.31 -16.07 -10.69
CA LEU A 152 -4.09 -15.91 -11.48
C LEU A 152 -4.11 -16.73 -12.76
N ARG A 153 -4.65 -17.95 -12.71
CA ARG A 153 -4.80 -18.81 -13.90
C ARG A 153 -5.94 -18.38 -14.82
N ARG A 154 -6.90 -17.58 -14.32
CA ARG A 154 -8.10 -17.19 -15.08
C ARG A 154 -7.74 -16.22 -16.19
N ALA A 155 -8.04 -16.57 -17.44
CA ALA A 155 -7.83 -15.69 -18.60
C ALA A 155 -6.40 -15.13 -18.67
N ALA A 156 -5.42 -16.00 -18.45
CA ALA A 156 -4.02 -15.68 -18.64
C ALA A 156 -3.77 -15.22 -20.09
N THR A 157 -2.86 -14.27 -20.28
CA THR A 157 -2.49 -13.75 -21.61
C THR A 157 -1.82 -14.81 -22.47
N ASP A 158 -1.09 -15.74 -21.81
CA ASP A 158 -0.57 -16.97 -22.38
C ASP A 158 -1.06 -18.16 -21.55
N GLN A 159 -1.54 -19.22 -22.19
CA GLN A 159 -1.92 -20.45 -21.49
C GLN A 159 -0.74 -21.09 -20.75
N GLU A 160 0.49 -20.88 -21.23
CA GLU A 160 1.68 -21.35 -20.54
C GLU A 160 1.90 -20.63 -19.20
N ASN A 161 1.35 -19.42 -19.02
CA ASN A 161 1.46 -18.65 -17.78
C ASN A 161 0.51 -19.15 -16.67
N ALA A 162 -0.50 -19.94 -16.99
CA ALA A 162 -1.52 -20.40 -16.05
C ALA A 162 -1.05 -21.55 -15.13
N ARG A 163 0.12 -21.40 -14.47
CA ARG A 163 0.76 -22.46 -13.68
C ARG A 163 0.74 -22.26 -12.16
N ALA A 164 0.41 -21.06 -11.68
CA ALA A 164 0.37 -20.79 -10.24
C ALA A 164 -0.60 -21.72 -9.52
N GLU A 165 -0.16 -22.34 -8.43
CA GLU A 165 -0.92 -23.25 -7.57
C GLU A 165 -1.08 -22.67 -6.15
N SER A 166 -1.96 -23.26 -5.34
CA SER A 166 -2.19 -22.81 -3.96
C SER A 166 -0.93 -22.88 -3.09
N LYS A 167 0.02 -23.76 -3.42
CA LYS A 167 1.30 -23.93 -2.71
C LYS A 167 2.29 -22.78 -2.99
N ASP A 168 2.03 -22.01 -4.04
CA ASP A 168 2.87 -20.89 -4.47
C ASP A 168 2.42 -19.58 -3.81
N VAL A 169 1.27 -19.58 -3.14
CA VAL A 169 0.64 -18.40 -2.51
C VAL A 169 0.89 -18.39 -1.01
N PHE A 170 1.45 -17.30 -0.48
CA PHE A 170 1.67 -17.11 0.96
C PHE A 170 0.87 -15.91 1.46
N LEU A 171 0.25 -16.05 2.63
CA LEU A 171 -0.68 -15.08 3.19
C LEU A 171 -0.06 -14.34 4.37
N TYR A 172 -0.30 -13.04 4.48
CA TYR A 172 0.26 -12.20 5.54
C TYR A 172 -0.87 -11.52 6.32
N PRO A 173 -0.59 -10.66 7.32
CA PRO A 173 -1.63 -9.87 8.00
C PRO A 173 -2.05 -8.60 7.22
N THR A 174 -1.11 -7.94 6.53
CA THR A 174 -1.36 -6.76 5.69
C THR A 174 -0.52 -6.79 4.40
N GLY A 175 -0.89 -6.02 3.38
CA GLY A 175 -0.07 -5.85 2.17
C GLY A 175 1.33 -5.30 2.44
N THR A 176 1.46 -4.37 3.38
CA THR A 176 2.78 -3.87 3.80
C THR A 176 3.58 -4.93 4.55
N ALA A 177 2.91 -5.83 5.27
CA ALA A 177 3.58 -6.94 5.95
C ALA A 177 4.11 -7.95 4.92
N THR A 178 3.38 -8.13 3.81
CA THR A 178 3.89 -8.87 2.65
C THR A 178 5.16 -8.24 2.10
N ILE A 179 5.16 -6.94 1.79
CA ILE A 179 6.35 -6.25 1.26
C ILE A 179 7.53 -6.37 2.22
N ALA A 180 7.31 -6.14 3.52
CA ALA A 180 8.36 -6.23 4.53
C ALA A 180 8.90 -7.67 4.71
N ALA A 181 8.04 -8.69 4.57
CA ALA A 181 8.46 -10.08 4.61
C ALA A 181 9.27 -10.46 3.37
N VAL A 182 8.82 -10.07 2.18
CA VAL A 182 9.56 -10.27 0.91
C VAL A 182 10.94 -9.60 0.99
N ASP A 183 11.00 -8.34 1.42
CA ASP A 183 12.26 -7.61 1.56
C ASP A 183 13.22 -8.33 2.51
N ARG A 184 12.77 -8.68 3.73
CA ARG A 184 13.58 -9.38 4.72
C ARG A 184 14.11 -10.72 4.17
N THR A 185 13.21 -11.55 3.66
CA THR A 185 13.54 -12.90 3.18
C THR A 185 14.53 -12.85 2.00
N ILE A 186 14.34 -11.95 1.03
CA ILE A 186 15.28 -11.81 -0.09
C ILE A 186 16.60 -11.21 0.38
N GLN A 187 16.60 -10.25 1.29
CA GLN A 187 17.84 -9.63 1.78
C GLN A 187 18.72 -10.62 2.57
N GLU A 188 18.12 -11.59 3.25
CA GLU A 188 18.86 -12.68 3.90
C GLU A 188 19.47 -13.66 2.89
N TYR A 189 18.74 -13.97 1.82
CA TYR A 189 19.19 -14.89 0.76
C TYR A 189 20.21 -14.25 -0.21
N ARG A 190 19.97 -13.00 -0.59
CA ARG A 190 20.73 -12.24 -1.58
C ARG A 190 20.91 -10.80 -1.11
N PRO A 191 21.85 -10.53 -0.18
CA PRO A 191 22.13 -9.18 0.29
C PRO A 191 22.55 -8.26 -0.86
N GLY A 192 22.05 -7.02 -0.87
CA GLY A 192 22.40 -6.05 -1.90
C GLY A 192 21.44 -4.87 -1.96
N SER A 193 21.69 -3.94 -2.87
CA SER A 193 20.85 -2.76 -3.10
C SER A 193 19.43 -3.18 -3.55
N VAL A 194 18.39 -2.54 -3.00
CA VAL A 194 17.01 -2.70 -3.44
C VAL A 194 16.60 -1.47 -4.23
N VAL A 195 16.00 -1.69 -5.40
CA VAL A 195 15.55 -0.60 -6.27
C VAL A 195 14.04 -0.54 -6.29
N HIS A 196 13.48 0.65 -6.11
CA HIS A 196 12.04 0.84 -6.17
C HIS A 196 11.67 1.66 -7.40
N LEU A 197 11.00 1.00 -8.34
CA LEU A 197 10.39 1.57 -9.53
C LEU A 197 8.91 1.90 -9.26
N ALA A 198 8.70 2.65 -8.19
CA ALA A 198 7.38 3.07 -7.75
C ALA A 198 7.52 4.33 -6.87
N ALA A 199 6.50 5.17 -6.90
CA ALA A 199 6.29 6.23 -5.90
C ALA A 199 5.77 5.60 -4.60
N LEU A 200 6.64 4.91 -3.86
CA LEU A 200 6.27 4.38 -2.55
C LEU A 200 6.29 5.49 -1.50
N ASP A 201 5.42 5.40 -0.50
CA ASP A 201 5.67 6.11 0.76
C ASP A 201 6.95 5.50 1.37
N THR A 202 7.99 6.32 1.59
CA THR A 202 9.38 5.98 2.00
C THR A 202 9.53 5.18 3.31
N SER A 203 8.42 4.68 3.83
CA SER A 203 8.27 3.94 5.06
C SER A 203 8.91 2.53 5.08
N THR A 204 9.25 1.95 3.92
CA THR A 204 9.58 0.50 3.82
C THR A 204 11.04 0.14 4.00
N SER A 205 12.04 0.99 3.73
CA SER A 205 13.42 0.76 4.18
C SER A 205 14.34 1.97 3.99
N ASP A 206 15.23 2.24 4.95
CA ASP A 206 16.32 3.23 4.83
C ASP A 206 17.39 2.84 3.78
N ARG A 207 17.24 1.67 3.15
CA ARG A 207 18.13 1.11 2.12
C ARG A 207 17.56 1.22 0.70
N SER A 208 16.36 1.77 0.55
CA SER A 208 15.69 1.93 -0.72
C SER A 208 16.10 3.22 -1.43
N THR A 209 16.25 3.16 -2.75
CA THR A 209 16.29 4.37 -3.59
C THR A 209 15.10 4.36 -4.55
N GLN A 210 14.29 5.42 -4.51
CA GLN A 210 13.23 5.65 -5.48
C GLN A 210 13.82 6.29 -6.73
N ARG A 211 13.48 5.75 -7.90
CA ARG A 211 14.00 6.25 -9.18
C ARG A 211 12.91 6.23 -10.24
N ALA A 212 12.85 7.29 -11.03
CA ALA A 212 12.11 7.25 -12.29
C ALA A 212 12.81 6.32 -13.29
N TRP A 213 12.00 5.71 -14.16
CA TRP A 213 12.47 4.78 -15.19
C TRP A 213 13.61 5.33 -16.04
N GLY A 214 13.54 6.60 -16.48
CA GLY A 214 14.58 7.21 -17.31
C GLY A 214 15.94 7.38 -16.62
N VAL A 215 16.01 7.25 -15.30
CA VAL A 215 17.25 7.31 -14.51
C VAL A 215 17.68 5.90 -14.05
N PHE A 216 16.77 4.92 -14.11
CA PHE A 216 17.00 3.57 -13.60
C PHE A 216 18.08 2.81 -14.36
N GLU A 217 18.05 2.83 -15.70
CA GLU A 217 19.04 2.10 -16.52
C GLU A 217 20.45 2.64 -16.27
N SER A 218 20.64 3.97 -16.32
CA SER A 218 21.94 4.59 -16.04
C SER A 218 22.41 4.37 -14.60
N TRP A 219 21.50 4.37 -13.62
CA TRP A 219 21.85 4.09 -12.23
C TRP A 219 22.24 2.62 -12.00
N LEU A 220 21.59 1.68 -12.68
CA LEU A 220 21.99 0.27 -12.63
C LEU A 220 23.43 0.11 -13.13
N ASP A 221 23.76 0.76 -14.25
CA ASP A 221 25.11 0.76 -14.80
C ASP A 221 26.13 1.36 -13.81
N GLU A 222 25.78 2.42 -13.10
CA GLU A 222 26.62 3.03 -12.05
C GLU A 222 26.85 2.09 -10.86
N GLU A 223 25.81 1.40 -10.35
CA GLU A 223 25.97 0.46 -9.24
C GLU A 223 26.79 -0.77 -9.64
N PHE A 224 26.59 -1.28 -10.86
CA PHE A 224 27.44 -2.33 -11.41
C PHE A 224 28.89 -1.87 -11.54
N ALA A 225 29.13 -0.65 -12.04
CA ALA A 225 30.46 -0.07 -12.13
C ALA A 225 31.11 0.15 -10.74
N ALA A 226 30.30 0.43 -9.72
CA ALA A 226 30.74 0.56 -8.33
C ALA A 226 30.95 -0.79 -7.60
N GLY A 227 30.73 -1.92 -8.28
CA GLY A 227 30.87 -3.26 -7.70
C GLY A 227 29.79 -3.61 -6.67
N LYS A 228 28.69 -2.86 -6.63
CA LYS A 228 27.56 -3.14 -5.74
C LYS A 228 26.57 -4.08 -6.42
N GLY A 229 26.20 -5.15 -5.72
CA GLY A 229 25.19 -6.08 -6.21
C GLY A 229 23.78 -5.54 -5.97
N VAL A 230 22.93 -5.63 -7.00
CA VAL A 230 21.48 -5.45 -6.83
C VAL A 230 20.87 -6.76 -6.33
N SER A 231 20.13 -6.65 -5.23
CA SER A 231 19.38 -7.76 -4.64
C SER A 231 18.15 -8.06 -5.49
N TYR A 232 17.21 -7.12 -5.56
CA TYR A 232 16.00 -7.22 -6.36
C TYR A 232 15.46 -5.83 -6.75
N VAL A 233 14.56 -5.83 -7.74
CA VAL A 233 13.81 -4.66 -8.20
C VAL A 233 12.37 -4.81 -7.73
N PHE A 234 11.88 -3.84 -6.99
CA PHE A 234 10.47 -3.70 -6.65
C PHE A 234 9.79 -2.78 -7.67
N ALA A 235 8.85 -3.29 -8.46
CA ALA A 235 8.12 -2.52 -9.46
C ALA A 235 6.62 -2.52 -9.12
N GLU A 236 5.95 -1.38 -9.33
CA GLU A 236 4.49 -1.31 -9.19
C GLU A 236 3.85 -1.14 -10.56
N PHE A 237 2.85 -1.97 -10.89
CA PHE A 237 2.24 -2.01 -12.22
C PHE A 237 0.71 -2.03 -12.15
N PRO A 238 0.02 -0.95 -12.62
CA PRO A 238 0.58 0.36 -12.93
C PRO A 238 1.01 1.06 -11.64
N ASN A 239 1.91 2.05 -11.72
CA ASN A 239 2.37 2.76 -10.54
C ASN A 239 1.23 3.58 -9.88
N ASN A 240 1.11 3.56 -8.57
CA ASN A 240 0.27 4.47 -7.80
C ASN A 240 1.14 5.65 -7.30
N PRO A 241 0.74 6.92 -7.51
CA PRO A 241 -0.56 7.41 -7.99
C PRO A 241 -0.58 7.86 -9.47
N LEU A 242 0.53 7.72 -10.21
CA LEU A 242 0.65 8.24 -11.59
C LEU A 242 -0.10 7.39 -12.63
N LEU A 243 -0.36 6.13 -12.31
CA LEU A 243 -0.99 5.11 -13.14
C LEU A 243 -0.25 4.81 -14.45
N ALA A 244 1.00 5.26 -14.53
CA ALA A 244 1.93 4.95 -15.60
C ALA A 244 2.37 3.48 -15.54
N SER A 245 2.68 2.92 -16.70
CA SER A 245 3.09 1.54 -16.88
C SER A 245 4.54 1.49 -17.31
N ILE A 246 5.35 0.83 -16.49
CA ILE A 246 6.75 0.57 -16.79
C ILE A 246 6.84 -0.74 -17.56
N ASP A 247 7.70 -0.81 -18.56
CA ASP A 247 7.98 -2.04 -19.30
C ASP A 247 8.79 -3.01 -18.42
N ILE A 248 8.07 -3.76 -17.58
CA ILE A 248 8.63 -4.70 -16.62
C ILE A 248 9.32 -5.89 -17.30
N GLY A 249 8.95 -6.24 -18.54
CA GLY A 249 9.61 -7.32 -19.27
C GLY A 249 11.05 -7.02 -19.67
N ARG A 250 11.46 -5.75 -19.64
CA ARG A 250 12.86 -5.34 -19.85
C ARG A 250 13.72 -5.51 -18.59
N LEU A 251 13.14 -5.85 -17.45
CA LEU A 251 13.85 -6.03 -16.18
C LEU A 251 14.52 -7.42 -16.13
N GLY A 252 15.76 -7.52 -16.63
CA GLY A 252 16.54 -8.78 -16.59
C GLY A 252 17.11 -9.18 -15.21
N LYS A 253 16.42 -8.87 -14.10
CA LYS A 253 16.87 -9.10 -12.70
C LYS A 253 15.77 -9.77 -11.88
N LEU A 254 16.02 -10.07 -10.60
CA LEU A 254 14.96 -10.55 -9.72
C LEU A 254 13.93 -9.43 -9.55
N VAL A 255 12.70 -9.67 -10.01
CA VAL A 255 11.60 -8.71 -9.95
C VAL A 255 10.56 -9.15 -8.93
N SER A 256 10.30 -8.26 -7.96
CA SER A 256 9.12 -8.29 -7.12
C SER A 256 8.13 -7.26 -7.66
N ALA A 257 7.00 -7.70 -8.20
CA ALA A 257 6.00 -6.81 -8.79
C ALA A 257 4.77 -6.65 -7.89
N ASP A 258 4.46 -5.42 -7.48
CA ASP A 258 3.16 -5.08 -6.87
C ASP A 258 2.17 -4.68 -7.97
N PHE A 259 1.12 -5.47 -8.12
CA PHE A 259 0.10 -5.29 -9.15
C PHE A 259 -1.27 -4.92 -8.56
N SER A 260 -1.29 -4.44 -7.31
CA SER A 260 -2.52 -4.15 -6.55
C SER A 260 -3.44 -3.17 -7.25
N ALA A 261 -2.89 -2.11 -7.87
CA ALA A 261 -3.66 -1.13 -8.62
C ALA A 261 -4.24 -1.72 -9.92
N GLY A 262 -3.54 -2.70 -10.51
CA GLY A 262 -3.95 -3.38 -11.73
C GLY A 262 -4.99 -4.47 -11.49
N SER A 263 -5.02 -5.11 -10.32
CA SER A 263 -5.96 -6.17 -9.92
C SER A 263 -5.82 -7.51 -10.67
N PHE A 264 -5.98 -8.63 -9.94
CA PHE A 264 -6.03 -10.00 -10.49
C PHE A 264 -7.09 -10.18 -11.58
N ALA A 265 -8.10 -9.32 -11.61
CA ALA A 265 -9.21 -9.42 -12.55
C ALA A 265 -8.83 -8.88 -13.94
N ASN A 266 -7.89 -7.95 -14.01
CA ASN A 266 -7.70 -7.15 -15.21
C ASN A 266 -6.38 -7.38 -15.90
N ILE A 267 -5.30 -7.65 -15.13
CA ILE A 267 -3.96 -7.83 -15.69
C ILE A 267 -3.33 -9.16 -15.32
N ASP A 268 -2.45 -9.64 -16.20
CA ASP A 268 -1.61 -10.82 -16.03
C ASP A 268 -0.14 -10.44 -16.23
N VAL A 269 0.57 -10.29 -15.11
CA VAL A 269 2.00 -9.90 -15.08
C VAL A 269 2.87 -11.02 -14.50
N LEU A 270 2.32 -12.24 -14.35
CA LEU A 270 3.02 -13.35 -13.72
C LEU A 270 4.30 -13.72 -14.50
N SER A 271 4.29 -13.67 -15.83
CA SER A 271 5.47 -13.99 -16.66
C SER A 271 6.65 -13.04 -16.45
N GLU A 272 6.41 -11.83 -15.95
CA GLU A 272 7.41 -10.76 -15.88
C GLU A 272 8.03 -10.59 -14.48
N ALA A 273 7.62 -11.40 -13.51
CA ALA A 273 8.07 -11.28 -12.13
C ALA A 273 8.45 -12.63 -11.52
N ASP A 274 9.46 -12.64 -10.65
CA ASP A 274 9.78 -13.82 -9.85
C ASP A 274 8.84 -13.95 -8.66
N ILE A 275 8.39 -12.81 -8.14
CA ILE A 275 7.52 -12.70 -6.97
C ILE A 275 6.45 -11.65 -7.28
N LEU A 276 5.18 -12.04 -7.15
CA LEU A 276 4.06 -11.13 -7.23
C LEU A 276 3.61 -10.74 -5.83
N VAL A 277 3.50 -9.45 -5.55
CA VAL A 277 3.00 -8.91 -4.29
C VAL A 277 1.63 -8.29 -4.50
N SER A 278 0.72 -8.51 -3.56
CA SER A 278 -0.58 -7.87 -3.55
C SER A 278 -0.92 -7.30 -2.18
N SER A 279 -1.48 -6.08 -2.21
CA SER A 279 -2.09 -5.40 -1.06
C SER A 279 -3.32 -6.13 -0.51
N LEU A 280 -3.81 -7.17 -1.20
CA LEU A 280 -4.72 -8.20 -0.66
C LEU A 280 -3.99 -9.25 0.19
N THR A 281 -2.91 -8.81 0.84
CA THR A 281 -2.30 -9.55 1.94
C THR A 281 -1.61 -10.85 1.52
N ASN A 282 -1.05 -10.88 0.30
CA ASN A 282 -0.43 -12.10 -0.22
C ASN A 282 0.78 -11.81 -1.10
N THR A 283 1.69 -12.78 -1.13
CA THR A 283 2.71 -12.91 -2.16
C THR A 283 2.50 -14.21 -2.94
N VAL A 284 2.90 -14.25 -4.20
CA VAL A 284 2.88 -15.44 -5.04
C VAL A 284 4.26 -15.62 -5.65
N LEU A 285 4.87 -16.77 -5.41
CA LEU A 285 6.12 -17.15 -6.07
C LEU A 285 5.79 -17.62 -7.49
N ASN A 286 6.46 -17.09 -8.49
CA ASN A 286 6.17 -17.44 -9.87
C ASN A 286 6.79 -18.81 -10.23
N PRO A 287 5.99 -19.86 -10.50
CA PRO A 287 6.53 -21.18 -10.89
C PRO A 287 7.23 -21.19 -12.26
N LEU A 288 7.08 -20.13 -13.06
CA LEU A 288 7.76 -19.95 -14.35
C LEU A 288 9.17 -19.38 -14.18
N SER A 289 9.45 -18.78 -13.02
CA SER A 289 10.75 -18.15 -12.76
C SER A 289 11.86 -19.19 -12.67
N PRO A 290 13.03 -18.96 -13.30
CA PRO A 290 14.22 -19.76 -13.06
C PRO A 290 14.69 -19.76 -11.59
N GLN A 291 14.30 -18.75 -10.80
CA GLN A 291 14.63 -18.64 -9.38
C GLN A 291 13.65 -19.44 -8.49
N TYR A 292 12.54 -19.93 -9.05
CA TYR A 292 11.48 -20.58 -8.28
C TYR A 292 11.97 -21.73 -7.36
N PRO A 293 12.88 -22.65 -7.76
CA PRO A 293 13.34 -23.70 -6.85
C PRO A 293 14.04 -23.16 -5.60
N ALA A 294 14.83 -22.10 -5.74
CA ALA A 294 15.52 -21.46 -4.62
C ALA A 294 14.54 -20.66 -3.75
N LEU A 295 13.67 -19.86 -4.37
CA LEU A 295 12.68 -19.04 -3.67
C LEU A 295 11.65 -19.90 -2.93
N SER A 296 11.12 -20.94 -3.57
CA SER A 296 10.15 -21.85 -2.93
C SER A 296 10.76 -22.53 -1.70
N SER A 297 11.98 -23.07 -1.81
CA SER A 297 12.69 -23.67 -0.67
C SER A 297 12.86 -22.67 0.48
N LEU A 298 13.32 -21.46 0.17
CA LEU A 298 13.50 -20.39 1.14
C LEU A 298 12.19 -19.99 1.84
N TRP A 299 11.08 -19.88 1.09
CA TRP A 299 9.78 -19.56 1.68
C TRP A 299 9.25 -20.71 2.54
N TYR A 300 9.40 -21.97 2.13
CA TYR A 300 8.99 -23.11 2.97
C TYR A 300 9.76 -23.18 4.29
N GLU A 301 11.02 -22.73 4.31
CA GLU A 301 11.83 -22.70 5.52
C GLU A 301 11.52 -21.51 6.44
N THR A 302 11.19 -20.35 5.88
CA THR A 302 11.13 -19.08 6.64
C THR A 302 9.71 -18.55 6.87
N TYR A 303 8.72 -19.01 6.10
CA TYR A 303 7.35 -18.54 6.23
C TYR A 303 6.63 -19.15 7.43
N HIS A 304 5.89 -18.31 8.13
CA HIS A 304 4.96 -18.72 9.16
C HIS A 304 3.64 -17.95 9.05
N ASN A 305 2.54 -18.60 9.41
CA ASN A 305 1.22 -17.98 9.31
C ASN A 305 0.98 -16.98 10.44
N GLU A 306 0.87 -15.70 10.09
CA GLU A 306 0.50 -14.63 11.01
C GLU A 306 -0.89 -14.04 10.69
N LEU A 307 -1.57 -14.54 9.65
CA LEU A 307 -2.94 -14.16 9.33
C LEU A 307 -3.90 -14.86 10.29
N TYR A 308 -4.72 -14.08 10.99
CA TYR A 308 -5.73 -14.64 11.88
C TYR A 308 -6.86 -15.29 11.06
N VAL A 309 -7.31 -16.48 11.47
CA VAL A 309 -8.34 -17.24 10.75
C VAL A 309 -9.61 -16.43 10.50
N GLY A 310 -10.06 -15.62 11.47
CA GLY A 310 -11.26 -14.80 11.30
C GLY A 310 -11.11 -13.70 10.24
N ASP A 311 -9.87 -13.25 9.98
CA ASP A 311 -9.59 -12.33 8.86
C ASP A 311 -9.53 -13.09 7.53
N ALA A 312 -8.93 -14.29 7.51
CA ALA A 312 -8.92 -15.15 6.32
C ALA A 312 -10.34 -15.56 5.87
N GLU A 313 -11.23 -15.91 6.82
CA GLU A 313 -12.63 -16.23 6.55
C GLU A 313 -13.37 -15.08 5.87
N VAL A 314 -13.15 -13.84 6.34
CA VAL A 314 -13.78 -12.65 5.78
C VAL A 314 -13.19 -12.30 4.43
N LEU A 315 -11.87 -12.42 4.25
CA LEU A 315 -11.25 -12.24 2.93
C LEU A 315 -11.79 -13.24 1.91
N LEU A 316 -11.95 -14.50 2.31
CA LEU A 316 -12.52 -15.55 1.48
C LEU A 316 -13.98 -15.25 1.12
N SER A 317 -14.84 -14.95 2.10
CA SER A 317 -16.24 -14.63 1.84
C SER A 317 -16.41 -13.37 0.97
N ASN A 318 -15.61 -12.33 1.22
CA ASN A 318 -15.63 -11.12 0.39
C ASN A 318 -15.12 -11.37 -1.04
N SER A 319 -14.48 -12.51 -1.31
CA SER A 319 -13.98 -12.85 -2.64
C SER A 319 -15.05 -13.47 -3.55
N ASP A 320 -16.22 -13.85 -3.02
CA ASP A 320 -17.26 -14.61 -3.73
C ASP A 320 -17.77 -13.84 -4.96
N ASP A 321 -18.07 -12.55 -4.78
CA ASP A 321 -18.60 -11.64 -5.81
C ASP A 321 -17.51 -10.75 -6.43
N TYR A 322 -16.23 -11.12 -6.29
CA TYR A 322 -15.09 -10.31 -6.72
C TYR A 322 -15.18 -9.90 -8.20
N LEU A 323 -15.35 -10.85 -9.12
CA LEU A 323 -15.37 -10.55 -10.57
C LEU A 323 -16.58 -9.68 -10.97
N PRO A 324 -17.83 -9.99 -10.57
CA PRO A 324 -18.97 -9.11 -10.83
C PRO A 324 -18.79 -7.68 -10.28
N ARG A 325 -18.24 -7.54 -9.06
CA ARG A 325 -17.94 -6.20 -8.53
C ARG A 325 -16.86 -5.50 -9.34
N THR A 326 -15.80 -6.20 -9.71
CA THR A 326 -14.74 -5.62 -10.55
C THR A 326 -15.28 -5.12 -11.90
N ALA A 327 -16.23 -5.83 -12.51
CA ALA A 327 -16.87 -5.36 -13.76
C ALA A 327 -17.51 -3.98 -13.59
N ILE A 328 -18.24 -3.76 -12.49
CA ILE A 328 -18.87 -2.48 -12.16
C ILE A 328 -17.81 -1.40 -11.88
N LEU A 329 -16.81 -1.72 -11.05
CA LEU A 329 -15.73 -0.79 -10.70
C LEU A 329 -14.97 -0.32 -11.95
N ASN A 330 -14.65 -1.24 -12.85
CA ASN A 330 -13.99 -0.99 -14.12
C ASN A 330 -14.85 -0.10 -15.04
N ARG A 331 -16.13 -0.44 -15.20
CA ARG A 331 -17.09 0.35 -16.00
C ARG A 331 -17.18 1.79 -15.48
N ASN A 332 -17.37 1.94 -14.17
CA ASN A 332 -17.52 3.23 -13.54
C ASN A 332 -16.25 4.07 -13.70
N ALA A 333 -15.07 3.49 -13.44
CA ALA A 333 -13.80 4.18 -13.62
C ALA A 333 -13.56 4.61 -15.08
N ALA A 334 -13.83 3.73 -16.05
CA ALA A 334 -13.71 4.09 -17.46
C ALA A 334 -14.66 5.24 -17.86
N ALA A 335 -15.91 5.20 -17.39
CA ALA A 335 -16.89 6.26 -17.66
C ALA A 335 -16.48 7.60 -17.06
N MET A 336 -16.12 7.62 -15.77
CA MET A 336 -15.64 8.82 -15.08
C MET A 336 -14.37 9.38 -15.72
N ALA A 337 -13.40 8.53 -16.07
CA ALA A 337 -12.16 8.97 -16.72
C ALA A 337 -12.42 9.58 -18.10
N LYS A 338 -13.30 8.96 -18.91
CA LYS A 338 -13.71 9.49 -20.21
C LYS A 338 -14.45 10.83 -20.08
N HIS A 339 -15.32 10.95 -19.08
CA HIS A 339 -16.07 12.17 -18.78
C HIS A 339 -15.12 13.33 -18.44
N LEU A 340 -14.23 13.13 -17.46
CA LEU A 340 -13.23 14.13 -17.08
C LEU A 340 -12.27 14.47 -18.23
N ARG A 341 -11.91 13.48 -19.05
CA ARG A 341 -11.07 13.70 -20.24
C ARG A 341 -11.76 14.59 -21.27
N ALA A 342 -13.08 14.55 -21.39
CA ALA A 342 -13.83 15.46 -22.25
C ALA A 342 -13.70 16.91 -21.76
N HIS A 343 -13.78 17.15 -20.46
CA HIS A 343 -13.52 18.48 -19.87
C HIS A 343 -12.08 18.94 -20.11
N ALA A 344 -11.09 18.06 -19.98
CA ALA A 344 -9.69 18.40 -20.20
C ALA A 344 -9.38 18.93 -21.62
N LYS A 345 -10.28 18.72 -22.60
CA LYS A 345 -10.15 19.27 -23.97
C LYS A 345 -10.53 20.75 -24.06
N ASP A 346 -11.28 21.27 -23.10
CA ASP A 346 -11.66 22.68 -23.02
C ASP A 346 -10.73 23.41 -22.03
N PRO A 347 -9.84 24.31 -22.51
CA PRO A 347 -8.92 25.07 -21.68
C PRO A 347 -9.62 25.98 -20.65
N SER A 348 -10.91 26.26 -20.84
CA SER A 348 -11.72 27.01 -19.87
C SER A 348 -11.92 26.19 -18.59
N THR A 349 -11.95 24.86 -18.67
CA THR A 349 -12.14 23.98 -17.51
C THR A 349 -10.91 23.97 -16.60
N PRO A 350 -11.07 23.61 -15.31
CA PRO A 350 -9.95 23.47 -14.39
C PRO A 350 -9.19 22.14 -14.55
N VAL A 351 -9.64 21.21 -15.41
CA VAL A 351 -8.99 19.90 -15.59
C VAL A 351 -7.82 20.04 -16.55
N ALA A 352 -6.61 19.79 -16.05
CA ALA A 352 -5.40 19.79 -16.87
C ALA A 352 -5.16 18.43 -17.53
N ARG A 353 -5.30 17.34 -16.77
CA ARG A 353 -5.04 15.98 -17.24
C ARG A 353 -5.83 14.95 -16.44
N VAL A 354 -6.14 13.83 -17.07
CA VAL A 354 -6.68 12.64 -16.41
C VAL A 354 -5.66 11.52 -16.57
N LEU A 355 -5.23 10.95 -15.44
CA LEU A 355 -4.36 9.80 -15.38
C LEU A 355 -5.23 8.57 -15.15
N TYR A 356 -5.34 7.75 -16.18
CA TYR A 356 -6.04 6.47 -16.18
C TYR A 356 -5.38 5.63 -17.28
N PRO A 357 -5.00 4.35 -17.08
CA PRO A 357 -4.07 3.68 -17.98
C PRO A 357 -4.45 3.76 -19.48
N SER A 358 -5.73 3.55 -19.81
CA SER A 358 -6.24 3.67 -21.21
C SER A 358 -6.17 5.06 -21.85
N LEU A 359 -5.87 6.08 -21.06
CA LEU A 359 -5.74 7.47 -21.49
C LEU A 359 -4.29 7.96 -21.51
N LEU A 360 -3.32 7.15 -21.07
CA LEU A 360 -1.92 7.54 -21.00
C LEU A 360 -1.15 7.16 -22.28
N GLY A 361 -0.03 7.83 -22.52
CA GLY A 361 0.79 7.61 -23.73
C GLY A 361 1.53 6.28 -23.76
N ASP A 362 1.70 5.65 -22.60
CA ASP A 362 2.32 4.34 -22.38
C ASP A 362 1.28 3.20 -22.35
N TYR A 363 0.03 3.45 -22.77
CA TYR A 363 -1.05 2.46 -22.69
C TYR A 363 -0.73 1.14 -23.40
N GLU A 364 0.04 1.13 -24.48
CA GLU A 364 0.40 -0.12 -25.16
C GLU A 364 1.24 -1.07 -24.27
N VAL A 365 2.03 -0.52 -23.32
CA VAL A 365 2.71 -1.32 -22.30
C VAL A 365 1.69 -1.95 -21.34
N TYR A 366 0.71 -1.17 -20.88
CA TYR A 366 -0.37 -1.68 -20.04
C TYR A 366 -1.20 -2.76 -20.75
N ARG A 367 -1.55 -2.48 -22.00
CA ARG A 367 -2.44 -3.28 -22.84
C ARG A 367 -1.88 -4.68 -23.09
N ALA A 368 -0.56 -4.81 -23.19
CA ALA A 368 0.12 -6.10 -23.39
C ALA A 368 -0.19 -7.12 -22.27
N TYR A 369 -0.56 -6.65 -21.08
CA TYR A 369 -0.85 -7.48 -19.91
C TYR A 369 -2.34 -7.58 -19.58
N LEU A 370 -3.24 -7.02 -20.40
CA LEU A 370 -4.67 -7.15 -20.18
C LEU A 370 -5.10 -8.62 -20.30
N ARG A 371 -5.85 -9.11 -19.30
CA ARG A 371 -6.45 -10.45 -19.36
C ARG A 371 -7.50 -10.52 -20.46
N GLU A 372 -7.61 -11.71 -21.04
CA GLU A 372 -8.61 -11.99 -22.07
C GLU A 372 -10.04 -11.87 -21.53
N PRO A 373 -11.02 -11.48 -22.38
CA PRO A 373 -12.42 -11.46 -22.01
C PRO A 373 -12.93 -12.79 -21.44
N THR A 374 -13.82 -12.71 -20.45
CA THR A 374 -14.54 -13.84 -19.86
C THR A 374 -16.03 -13.52 -19.74
N PRO A 375 -16.94 -14.50 -19.59
CA PRO A 375 -18.35 -14.21 -19.38
C PRO A 375 -18.62 -13.25 -18.20
N GLU A 376 -17.81 -13.31 -17.14
CA GLU A 376 -17.92 -12.47 -15.95
C GLU A 376 -17.29 -11.08 -16.14
N LEU A 377 -16.30 -10.97 -17.02
CA LEU A 377 -15.58 -9.74 -17.38
C LEU A 377 -15.44 -9.69 -18.91
N PRO A 378 -16.48 -9.28 -19.65
CA PRO A 378 -16.51 -9.36 -21.10
C PRO A 378 -15.64 -8.29 -21.78
N GLU A 379 -15.28 -7.25 -21.05
CA GLU A 379 -14.47 -6.14 -21.55
C GLU A 379 -13.15 -6.08 -20.76
N PRO A 380 -11.98 -6.15 -21.43
CA PRO A 380 -10.70 -5.87 -20.78
C PRO A 380 -10.72 -4.45 -20.22
N ALA A 381 -10.18 -4.25 -19.02
CA ALA A 381 -10.33 -2.99 -18.30
C ALA A 381 -9.08 -2.57 -17.54
N ALA A 382 -8.96 -1.27 -17.28
CA ALA A 382 -7.77 -0.65 -16.70
C ALA A 382 -7.91 -0.37 -15.18
N GLY A 383 -8.70 -1.17 -14.47
CA GLY A 383 -8.89 -1.04 -13.03
C GLY A 383 -9.89 0.03 -12.62
N CYS A 384 -9.91 0.30 -11.31
CA CYS A 384 -10.87 1.20 -10.66
C CYS A 384 -10.29 2.55 -10.25
N LEU A 385 -8.97 2.74 -10.43
CA LEU A 385 -8.23 3.88 -9.91
C LEU A 385 -7.95 4.87 -11.03
N MET A 386 -8.16 6.16 -10.77
CA MET A 386 -7.75 7.27 -11.63
C MET A 386 -7.20 8.42 -10.79
N SER A 387 -6.49 9.33 -11.44
CA SER A 387 -6.06 10.60 -10.85
C SER A 387 -6.45 11.76 -11.76
N VAL A 388 -6.93 12.85 -11.19
CA VAL A 388 -7.34 14.06 -11.90
C VAL A 388 -6.37 15.17 -11.53
N GLU A 389 -5.65 15.69 -12.50
CA GLU A 389 -4.77 16.84 -12.36
C GLU A 389 -5.56 18.11 -12.68
N LEU A 390 -5.58 19.06 -11.75
CA LEU A 390 -6.26 20.33 -11.89
C LEU A 390 -5.25 21.45 -12.17
N SER A 391 -5.73 22.58 -12.68
CA SER A 391 -4.88 23.71 -13.11
C SER A 391 -4.13 24.44 -11.98
N SER A 392 -4.49 24.18 -10.71
CA SER A 392 -3.84 24.78 -9.54
C SER A 392 -4.25 24.03 -8.26
N VAL A 393 -3.47 24.22 -7.18
CA VAL A 393 -3.80 23.67 -5.85
C VAL A 393 -5.15 24.20 -5.35
N ALA A 394 -5.50 25.46 -5.63
CA ALA A 394 -6.79 26.01 -5.21
C ALA A 394 -7.97 25.35 -5.94
N ALA A 395 -7.81 25.07 -7.24
CA ALA A 395 -8.82 24.36 -8.01
C ALA A 395 -8.93 22.89 -7.56
N ALA A 396 -7.80 22.21 -7.31
CA ALA A 396 -7.79 20.84 -6.77
C ALA A 396 -8.47 20.75 -5.41
N ARG A 397 -8.23 21.72 -4.51
CA ARG A 397 -8.88 21.81 -3.21
C ARG A 397 -10.39 22.04 -3.34
N ALA A 398 -10.81 23.01 -4.16
CA ALA A 398 -12.23 23.28 -4.38
C ALA A 398 -12.96 22.07 -5.01
N PHE A 399 -12.31 21.37 -5.93
CA PHE A 399 -12.79 20.11 -6.49
C PHE A 399 -12.96 19.04 -5.38
N TYR A 400 -11.89 18.77 -4.63
CA TYR A 400 -11.87 17.77 -3.57
C TYR A 400 -12.91 18.03 -2.47
N ASP A 401 -13.00 19.28 -2.00
CA ASP A 401 -13.95 19.67 -0.95
C ASP A 401 -15.41 19.54 -1.44
N ARG A 402 -15.66 19.59 -2.75
CA ARG A 402 -17.00 19.48 -3.36
C ARG A 402 -17.40 18.06 -3.79
N LEU A 403 -16.44 17.19 -4.11
CA LEU A 403 -16.67 15.82 -4.60
C LEU A 403 -17.61 14.96 -3.74
N ALA A 404 -17.75 15.26 -2.45
CA ALA A 404 -18.60 14.51 -1.50
C ALA A 404 -18.38 12.97 -1.45
N PHE A 405 -17.38 12.45 -2.16
CA PHE A 405 -16.91 11.07 -2.08
C PHE A 405 -16.21 10.82 -0.75
N TYR A 406 -16.11 9.56 -0.36
CA TYR A 406 -15.52 9.22 0.94
C TYR A 406 -14.00 9.48 0.92
N PRO A 407 -13.46 10.22 1.91
CA PRO A 407 -12.03 10.46 1.98
C PRO A 407 -11.31 9.16 2.36
N GLY A 408 -10.41 8.66 1.51
CA GLY A 408 -9.72 7.41 1.81
C GLY A 408 -8.52 7.11 0.91
N PRO A 409 -7.35 6.73 1.48
CA PRO A 409 -6.18 6.33 0.70
C PRO A 409 -6.28 4.89 0.15
N HIS A 410 -7.42 4.22 0.31
CA HIS A 410 -7.67 2.87 -0.21
C HIS A 410 -8.22 2.90 -1.64
N LEU A 411 -8.41 1.71 -2.21
CA LEU A 411 -9.01 1.50 -3.53
C LEU A 411 -9.86 0.23 -3.55
N GLY A 412 -10.73 0.08 -4.56
CA GLY A 412 -11.56 -1.11 -4.75
C GLY A 412 -12.69 -1.29 -3.73
N ALA A 413 -13.08 -0.21 -3.06
CA ALA A 413 -14.19 -0.22 -2.11
C ALA A 413 -15.55 -0.25 -2.81
N HIS A 414 -16.60 -0.61 -2.06
CA HIS A 414 -17.97 -0.56 -2.55
C HIS A 414 -18.51 0.87 -2.72
N ARG A 415 -17.85 1.86 -2.09
CA ARG A 415 -18.11 3.29 -2.24
C ARG A 415 -16.95 3.96 -2.96
N THR A 416 -17.27 4.98 -3.75
CA THR A 416 -16.28 5.81 -4.42
C THR A 416 -15.47 6.57 -3.38
N LEU A 417 -14.15 6.44 -3.48
CA LEU A 417 -13.19 7.08 -2.59
C LEU A 417 -12.47 8.20 -3.34
N SER A 418 -12.18 9.30 -2.65
CA SER A 418 -11.27 10.33 -3.15
C SER A 418 -10.20 10.65 -2.11
N PHE A 419 -9.02 11.07 -2.57
CA PHE A 419 -7.94 11.44 -1.67
C PHE A 419 -6.95 12.40 -2.34
N ALA A 420 -6.55 13.46 -1.63
CA ALA A 420 -5.42 14.31 -2.02
C ALA A 420 -4.10 13.59 -1.73
N TYR A 421 -3.89 12.45 -2.39
CA TYR A 421 -2.83 11.49 -2.09
C TYR A 421 -1.44 12.12 -2.19
N ASN A 422 -1.18 12.88 -3.26
CA ASN A 422 0.13 13.47 -3.49
C ASN A 422 0.49 14.48 -2.39
N LEU A 423 -0.43 15.40 -2.12
CA LEU A 423 -0.28 16.41 -1.08
C LEU A 423 -0.01 15.79 0.30
N LEU A 424 -0.73 14.73 0.66
CA LEU A 424 -0.66 14.14 2.00
C LEU A 424 0.48 13.12 2.16
N ALA A 425 0.86 12.41 1.10
CA ALA A 425 1.89 11.38 1.14
C ALA A 425 3.30 11.92 0.83
N PHE A 426 3.42 12.85 -0.13
CA PHE A 426 4.71 13.24 -0.74
C PHE A 426 5.07 14.72 -0.59
N SER A 427 4.24 15.53 0.07
CA SER A 427 4.42 16.98 0.17
C SER A 427 4.45 17.48 1.62
N LYS A 428 4.93 16.66 2.56
CA LYS A 428 5.04 17.04 3.98
C LYS A 428 6.07 18.14 4.23
N HIS A 429 7.15 18.14 3.44
CA HIS A 429 8.21 19.15 3.49
C HIS A 429 8.43 19.82 2.11
N PRO A 430 8.78 21.10 2.04
CA PRO A 430 8.96 21.80 0.76
C PRO A 430 9.99 21.14 -0.18
N ASP A 431 11.12 20.68 0.35
CA ASP A 431 12.16 20.02 -0.45
C ASP A 431 11.68 18.67 -0.99
N GLU A 432 10.91 17.93 -0.19
CA GLU A 432 10.27 16.68 -0.56
C GLU A 432 9.22 16.91 -1.65
N ALA A 433 8.39 17.96 -1.49
CA ALA A 433 7.41 18.35 -2.49
C ALA A 433 8.09 18.72 -3.82
N ALA A 434 9.18 19.49 -3.79
CA ALA A 434 9.94 19.86 -4.97
C ALA A 434 10.56 18.64 -5.68
N TYR A 435 11.13 17.71 -4.92
CA TYR A 435 11.67 16.44 -5.42
C TYR A 435 10.58 15.63 -6.13
N HIS A 436 9.46 15.33 -5.47
CA HIS A 436 8.39 14.54 -6.08
C HIS A 436 7.72 15.26 -7.26
N ARG A 437 7.58 16.59 -7.20
CA ARG A 437 7.08 17.40 -8.32
C ARG A 437 7.92 17.23 -9.58
N SER A 438 9.24 17.09 -9.45
CA SER A 438 10.14 16.84 -10.58
C SER A 438 9.87 15.52 -11.32
N TYR A 439 9.17 14.58 -10.66
CA TYR A 439 8.72 13.30 -11.22
C TYR A 439 7.23 13.29 -11.60
N GLY A 440 6.57 14.45 -11.60
CA GLY A 440 5.16 14.56 -11.98
C GLY A 440 4.17 14.19 -10.88
N ILE A 441 4.62 14.01 -9.64
CA ILE A 441 3.75 13.86 -8.47
C ILE A 441 3.39 15.27 -7.99
N LEU A 442 2.25 15.75 -8.48
CA LEU A 442 1.79 17.13 -8.29
C LEU A 442 0.79 17.26 -7.14
N GLU A 443 0.85 18.33 -6.36
CA GLU A 443 -0.12 18.66 -5.30
C GLU A 443 -1.52 18.98 -5.88
N GLU A 444 -1.56 19.36 -7.16
CA GLU A 444 -2.76 19.67 -7.93
C GLU A 444 -3.56 18.42 -8.35
N VAL A 445 -3.19 17.24 -7.85
CA VAL A 445 -3.80 15.96 -8.22
C VAL A 445 -4.72 15.43 -7.12
N VAL A 446 -5.95 15.08 -7.52
CA VAL A 446 -6.91 14.34 -6.69
C VAL A 446 -7.03 12.92 -7.23
N ARG A 447 -6.75 11.93 -6.38
CA ARG A 447 -6.90 10.51 -6.72
C ARG A 447 -8.32 10.05 -6.41
N ILE A 448 -8.93 9.30 -7.30
CA ILE A 448 -10.29 8.77 -7.18
C ILE A 448 -10.27 7.26 -7.44
N SER A 449 -10.87 6.48 -6.54
CA SER A 449 -11.18 5.07 -6.77
C SER A 449 -12.68 4.93 -6.95
N ALA A 450 -13.12 4.57 -8.16
CA ALA A 450 -14.54 4.37 -8.45
C ALA A 450 -15.10 3.22 -7.61
N GLY A 451 -16.34 3.39 -7.13
CA GLY A 451 -17.10 2.41 -6.35
C GLY A 451 -18.22 1.76 -7.17
N LEU A 452 -19.23 1.22 -6.46
CA LEU A 452 -20.34 0.45 -7.05
C LEU A 452 -21.61 1.28 -7.24
N GLU A 453 -21.54 2.60 -7.06
CA GLU A 453 -22.68 3.50 -7.26
C GLU A 453 -23.18 3.49 -8.71
N ASP A 454 -24.38 4.04 -8.92
CA ASP A 454 -24.87 4.31 -10.26
C ASP A 454 -23.91 5.23 -10.99
N VAL A 455 -23.61 4.92 -12.25
CA VAL A 455 -22.59 5.66 -12.99
C VAL A 455 -23.01 7.11 -13.21
N GLN A 456 -24.30 7.40 -13.40
CA GLN A 456 -24.77 8.75 -13.63
C GLN A 456 -24.61 9.60 -12.38
N ASP A 457 -24.94 9.07 -11.19
CA ASP A 457 -24.72 9.75 -9.91
C ASP A 457 -23.24 10.14 -9.72
N LEU A 458 -22.32 9.26 -10.14
CA LEU A 458 -20.88 9.54 -10.10
C LEU A 458 -20.48 10.67 -11.07
N LEU A 459 -21.02 10.67 -12.29
CA LEU A 459 -20.75 11.73 -13.26
C LEU A 459 -21.32 13.09 -12.82
N ASP A 460 -22.55 13.11 -12.33
CA ASP A 460 -23.20 14.32 -11.83
C ASP A 460 -22.43 14.92 -10.64
N THR A 461 -21.91 14.05 -9.76
CA THR A 461 -21.05 14.46 -8.64
C THR A 461 -19.72 15.07 -9.12
N LEU A 462 -19.12 14.51 -10.17
CA LEU A 462 -17.92 15.09 -10.78
C LEU A 462 -18.22 16.47 -11.39
N ASP A 463 -19.33 16.62 -12.10
CA ASP A 463 -19.73 17.88 -12.74
C ASP A 463 -19.93 19.01 -11.72
N ASP A 464 -20.63 18.70 -10.65
CA ASP A 464 -20.84 19.61 -9.53
C ASP A 464 -19.52 20.03 -8.86
N ALA A 465 -18.58 19.10 -8.69
CA ALA A 465 -17.24 19.42 -8.21
C ALA A 465 -16.43 20.28 -9.21
N LEU A 466 -16.59 20.06 -10.51
CA LEU A 466 -15.92 20.85 -11.55
C LEU A 466 -16.42 22.31 -11.58
N VAL A 467 -17.69 22.56 -11.25
CA VAL A 467 -18.21 23.93 -11.09
C VAL A 467 -17.45 24.67 -9.99
N ALA A 468 -17.32 24.08 -8.80
CA ALA A 468 -16.59 24.69 -7.69
C ALA A 468 -15.10 24.94 -8.03
N ALA A 469 -14.47 23.99 -8.72
CA ALA A 469 -13.09 24.11 -9.17
C ALA A 469 -12.90 25.23 -10.22
N ARG A 470 -13.88 25.41 -11.12
CA ARG A 470 -13.88 26.50 -12.12
C ARG A 470 -13.98 27.86 -11.46
N GLU A 471 -14.91 28.03 -10.51
CA GLU A 471 -15.02 29.30 -9.78
C GLU A 471 -13.72 29.64 -9.03
N ALA A 472 -13.05 28.64 -8.45
CA ALA A 472 -11.77 28.84 -7.79
C ALA A 472 -10.67 29.29 -8.77
N LYS A 473 -10.64 28.70 -9.98
CA LYS A 473 -9.75 29.11 -11.07
C LYS A 473 -10.03 30.56 -11.51
N ASP A 474 -11.28 30.93 -11.69
CA ASP A 474 -11.68 32.27 -12.14
C ASP A 474 -11.34 33.35 -11.11
N ARG A 475 -11.60 33.08 -9.82
CA ARG A 475 -11.20 33.96 -8.70
C ARG A 475 -9.69 34.19 -8.65
N LEU A 476 -8.88 33.15 -8.89
CA LEU A 476 -7.42 33.29 -8.96
C LEU A 476 -6.98 34.17 -10.15
N ALA A 477 -7.61 34.02 -11.31
CA ALA A 477 -7.30 34.80 -12.50
C ALA A 477 -7.69 36.29 -12.33
N GLU A 478 -8.81 36.57 -11.64
CA GLU A 478 -9.21 37.93 -11.28
C GLU A 478 -8.25 38.57 -10.26
N GLY A 479 -7.82 37.82 -9.24
CA GLY A 479 -6.84 38.28 -8.26
C GLY A 479 -5.49 38.66 -8.90
N ARG A 480 -4.98 37.84 -9.84
CA ARG A 480 -3.74 38.17 -10.58
C ARG A 480 -3.87 39.43 -11.43
N ARG A 481 -4.95 39.57 -12.20
CA ARG A 481 -5.22 40.77 -13.01
C ARG A 481 -5.30 42.03 -12.14
N THR A 482 -5.91 41.93 -10.97
CA THR A 482 -6.01 43.04 -10.01
C THR A 482 -4.64 43.43 -9.44
N MET A 483 -3.79 42.45 -9.09
CA MET A 483 -2.42 42.72 -8.63
C MET A 483 -1.53 43.30 -9.72
N GLU A 484 -1.61 42.80 -10.96
CA GLU A 484 -0.87 43.34 -12.11
C GLU A 484 -1.31 44.77 -12.44
N ALA A 485 -2.62 45.05 -12.39
CA ALA A 485 -3.16 46.39 -12.55
C ALA A 485 -2.72 47.34 -11.42
N ALA A 486 -2.59 46.83 -10.18
CA ALA A 486 -2.12 47.59 -9.03
C ALA A 486 -0.59 47.81 -9.02
N ALA A 487 0.19 46.92 -9.64
CA ALA A 487 1.65 47.02 -9.72
C ALA A 487 2.13 48.06 -10.75
N GLY A 488 1.30 48.43 -11.74
CA GLY A 488 1.60 49.46 -12.74
C GLY A 488 2.80 49.12 -13.67
N PRO A 489 2.98 49.83 -14.79
CA PRO A 489 4.15 49.67 -15.66
C PRO A 489 5.38 50.30 -14.99
N GLY A 490 6.00 49.60 -14.03
CA GLY A 490 7.18 50.04 -13.30
C GLY A 490 8.34 49.04 -13.42
N PHE A 491 9.40 49.47 -14.10
CA PHE A 491 10.71 48.80 -14.30
C PHE A 491 10.78 47.66 -15.33
N ALA A 492 10.65 48.03 -16.60
CA ALA A 492 11.63 47.59 -17.60
C ALA A 492 12.67 48.71 -17.74
N ALA A 493 13.86 48.49 -17.17
CA ALA A 493 15.11 49.18 -17.51
C ALA A 493 16.26 48.22 -17.24
#